data_AF-A0A6G0Y135-F1
#
_entry.id   AF-A0A6G0Y135-F1
#
_cell.length_a   1.000
_cell.length_b   1.000
_cell.length_c   1.000
_cell.angle_alpha   90.00
_cell.angle_beta   90.00
_cell.angle_gamma   90.00
#
_symmetry.space_group_name_H-M   'P 1'
#
loop_
_entity.id
_entity.type
_entity.pdbx_description
1 polymer ?
#
loop_
_entity_poly.entity_id
_entity_poly.type
_entity_poly.pdbx_seq_one_letter_code
_entity_poly.pdbx_strand_id
1 'polypeptide(L)'
;MSVKNIAIVAFLVSSAVIVTLSKLCSGDGYDQNQIFYAIADDDNNIRIRHTEDGRFVGKASYTRSINVTGWDYLEILTSIKVDDATQAYAAGLLEGYITADLINTYWQNIFQNFCDGRADLCAQLDEYLQTNKNWIMSQVTEKNELDAYWHQVGLMYKQLDGLYDGYKLNTKEGMQSLTWENFFWMNIQKDLFNLCDVFNSSHPHKKQFGAGSCSVLIKLLPGSKELFLSHVTENRYETMLRIQKRYRLNYKESKSSYQLVLGHDITFSSYPGCLYSMDDFYLISSGLAVTETTISVYNPQLWAYVQPIGQVRNK
;
A
#
# COMPACT_ATOMS: atom_id res chain seq x y z
N MET A 1 -33.11 36.94 53.67
CA MET A 1 -31.90 36.09 53.78
C MET A 1 -31.49 35.66 52.38
N SER A 2 -30.46 36.30 51.83
CA SER A 2 -29.90 35.99 50.50
C SER A 2 -28.77 34.97 50.68
N VAL A 3 -28.95 33.77 50.14
CA VAL A 3 -27.91 32.74 50.12
C VAL A 3 -27.12 32.92 48.83
N LYS A 4 -25.89 33.45 48.93
CA LYS A 4 -24.93 33.49 47.84
C LYS A 4 -24.24 32.13 47.75
N ASN A 5 -24.48 31.38 46.67
CA ASN A 5 -23.68 30.21 46.35
C ASN A 5 -22.34 30.68 45.77
N ILE A 6 -21.26 30.40 46.49
CA ILE A 6 -19.88 30.59 46.05
C ILE A 6 -19.48 29.35 45.25
N ALA A 7 -19.23 29.51 43.95
CA ALA A 7 -18.62 28.47 43.14
C ALA A 7 -17.09 28.61 43.25
N ILE A 8 -16.44 27.59 43.81
CA ILE A 8 -14.98 27.48 43.84
C ILE A 8 -14.55 26.77 42.56
N VAL A 9 -13.88 27.50 41.66
CA VAL A 9 -13.23 26.93 40.47
C VAL A 9 -11.82 26.53 40.88
N ALA A 10 -11.56 25.24 41.02
CA ALA A 10 -10.22 24.70 41.24
C ALA A 10 -9.54 24.49 39.88
N PHE A 11 -8.47 25.24 39.60
CA PHE A 11 -7.57 24.96 38.50
C PHE A 11 -6.62 23.84 38.91
N LEU A 12 -6.82 22.63 38.37
CA LEU A 12 -5.82 21.57 38.41
C LEU A 12 -4.73 21.88 37.38
N VAL A 13 -3.63 22.46 37.85
CA VAL A 13 -2.40 22.57 37.06
C VAL A 13 -1.79 21.18 37.00
N SER A 14 -2.02 20.44 35.90
CA SER A 14 -1.34 19.19 35.66
C SER A 14 0.15 19.48 35.47
N SER A 15 0.94 19.14 36.49
CA SER A 15 2.39 19.18 36.41
C SER A 15 2.83 18.09 35.43
N ALA A 16 3.40 18.49 34.29
CA ALA A 16 4.06 17.56 33.38
C ALA A 16 5.32 17.04 34.08
N VAL A 17 5.23 15.86 34.70
CA VAL A 17 6.40 15.11 35.14
C VAL A 17 7.05 14.54 33.89
N ILE A 18 8.09 15.20 33.39
CA ILE A 18 8.99 14.62 32.41
C ILE A 18 9.78 13.54 33.15
N VAL A 19 9.26 12.31 33.15
CA VAL A 19 10.05 11.14 33.48
C VAL A 19 11.01 10.95 32.31
N THR A 20 12.24 11.41 32.46
CA THR A 20 13.35 10.96 31.60
C THR A 20 13.53 9.47 31.87
N LEU A 21 12.89 8.64 31.05
CA LEU A 21 13.21 7.22 30.95
C LEU A 21 14.64 7.12 30.44
N SER A 22 15.58 7.03 31.38
CA SER A 22 16.94 6.59 31.13
C SER A 22 16.87 5.26 30.40
N LYS A 23 17.40 5.27 29.17
CA LYS A 23 17.61 4.14 28.26
C LYS A 23 17.91 2.86 29.04
N LEU A 24 16.89 2.01 29.15
CA LEU A 24 16.97 0.65 29.64
C LEU A 24 16.48 -0.24 28.51
N CYS A 25 17.30 -0.35 27.47
CA CYS A 25 17.27 -1.43 26.48
C CYS A 25 18.68 -1.56 25.91
N SER A 26 19.51 -2.31 26.61
CA SER A 26 20.68 -2.97 26.05
C SER A 26 20.21 -4.20 25.28
N GLY A 27 20.50 -4.25 23.98
CA GLY A 27 20.56 -5.47 23.17
C GLY A 27 19.25 -5.94 22.55
N ASP A 28 18.92 -5.43 21.37
CA ASP A 28 18.59 -6.21 20.17
C ASP A 28 18.59 -5.25 18.97
N GLY A 29 19.11 -5.68 17.82
CA GLY A 29 19.41 -4.85 16.64
C GLY A 29 18.20 -4.26 15.89
N TYR A 30 17.12 -3.91 16.58
CA TYR A 30 15.83 -3.52 15.99
C TYR A 30 15.85 -2.15 15.27
N ASP A 31 16.71 -1.21 15.65
CA ASP A 31 16.74 0.15 15.05
C ASP A 31 17.81 0.36 13.96
N GLN A 32 18.46 -0.69 13.47
CA GLN A 32 19.45 -0.54 12.41
C GLN A 32 18.79 -0.53 11.03
N ASN A 33 19.04 0.54 10.26
CA ASN A 33 18.67 0.61 8.86
C ASN A 33 19.41 -0.48 8.06
N GLN A 34 18.65 -1.40 7.47
CA GLN A 34 19.16 -2.51 6.66
C GLN A 34 19.13 -2.15 5.18
N ILE A 35 20.18 -2.54 4.46
CA ILE A 35 20.29 -2.31 3.03
C ILE A 35 20.30 -3.64 2.28
N PHE A 36 19.51 -3.68 1.21
CA PHE A 36 19.40 -4.82 0.29
C PHE A 36 19.56 -4.34 -1.15
N TYR A 37 20.11 -5.19 -2.00
CA TYR A 37 20.34 -4.91 -3.42
C TYR A 37 19.69 -6.01 -4.26
N ALA A 38 19.01 -5.61 -5.32
CA ALA A 38 18.61 -6.46 -6.42
C ALA A 38 19.71 -6.44 -7.48
N ILE A 39 20.42 -7.56 -7.62
CA ILE A 39 21.55 -7.74 -8.54
C ILE A 39 21.16 -8.77 -9.58
N ALA A 40 21.31 -8.43 -10.86
CA ALA A 40 21.04 -9.36 -11.95
C ALA A 40 22.29 -10.13 -12.38
N ASP A 41 22.14 -11.42 -12.65
CA ASP A 41 23.17 -12.24 -13.28
C ASP A 41 23.16 -12.12 -14.82
N ASP A 42 24.02 -12.88 -15.49
CA ASP A 42 24.22 -12.84 -16.94
C ASP A 42 22.96 -13.31 -17.72
N ASP A 43 22.13 -14.15 -17.08
CA ASP A 43 20.87 -14.65 -17.63
C ASP A 43 19.66 -13.74 -17.30
N ASN A 44 19.93 -12.55 -16.74
CA ASN A 44 18.91 -11.61 -16.23
C ASN A 44 18.09 -12.11 -15.03
N ASN A 45 18.52 -13.16 -14.34
CA ASN A 45 17.86 -13.54 -13.08
C ASN A 45 18.31 -12.57 -11.97
N ILE A 46 17.34 -12.05 -11.21
CA ILE A 46 17.60 -11.10 -10.14
C ILE A 46 17.72 -11.85 -8.81
N ARG A 47 18.77 -11.55 -8.04
CA ARG A 47 19.00 -12.07 -6.70
C ARG A 47 19.09 -10.92 -5.70
N ILE A 48 18.57 -11.16 -4.50
CA ILE A 48 18.70 -10.23 -3.38
C ILE A 48 20.04 -10.46 -2.67
N ARG A 49 20.80 -9.39 -2.45
CA ARG A 49 22.11 -9.39 -1.78
C ARG A 49 22.24 -8.26 -0.77
N HIS A 50 23.23 -8.35 0.12
CA HIS A 50 23.60 -7.27 1.05
C HIS A 50 24.73 -6.36 0.51
N THR A 51 25.31 -6.73 -0.63
CA THR A 51 26.39 -6.02 -1.30
C THR A 51 26.01 -5.68 -2.73
N GLU A 52 26.62 -4.64 -3.28
CA GLU A 52 26.46 -4.24 -4.69
C GLU A 52 27.53 -4.91 -5.56
N ASP A 53 27.55 -6.25 -5.57
CA ASP A 53 28.57 -7.08 -6.24
C ASP A 53 28.10 -7.64 -7.59
N GLY A 54 27.62 -6.77 -8.49
CA GLY A 54 27.23 -7.18 -9.84
C GLY A 54 26.44 -6.10 -10.60
N ARG A 55 25.63 -6.53 -11.56
CA ARG A 55 24.80 -5.61 -12.35
C ARG A 55 23.62 -5.11 -11.52
N PHE A 56 23.73 -3.87 -11.06
CA PHE A 56 22.75 -3.19 -10.22
C PHE A 56 21.39 -2.97 -10.93
N VAL A 57 20.31 -3.47 -10.32
CA VAL A 57 18.92 -3.27 -10.78
C VAL A 57 18.14 -2.39 -9.81
N GLY A 58 18.32 -2.57 -8.51
CA GLY A 58 17.64 -1.77 -7.49
C GLY A 58 18.22 -1.95 -6.10
N LYS A 59 17.84 -1.06 -5.19
CA LYS A 59 18.26 -1.05 -3.79
C LYS A 59 17.05 -0.77 -2.92
N ALA A 60 17.02 -1.41 -1.75
CA ALA A 60 16.07 -1.12 -0.70
C ALA A 60 16.79 -0.73 0.59
N SER A 61 16.21 0.21 1.31
CA SER A 61 16.56 0.60 2.68
C SER A 61 15.35 0.31 3.55
N TYR A 62 15.53 -0.45 4.63
CA TYR A 62 14.44 -0.84 5.50
C TYR A 62 14.80 -0.64 6.97
N THR A 63 13.94 0.08 7.68
CA THR A 63 14.07 0.30 9.12
C THR A 63 12.83 -0.22 9.82
N ARG A 64 13.03 -1.20 10.70
CA ARG A 64 11.97 -1.77 11.52
C ARG A 64 11.79 -0.93 12.77
N SER A 65 10.69 -0.20 12.88
CA SER A 65 10.43 0.67 14.03
C SER A 65 8.97 0.60 14.50
N ILE A 66 8.20 -0.39 14.03
CA ILE A 66 6.79 -0.54 14.38
C ILE A 66 6.52 -0.61 15.89
N ASN A 67 7.40 -1.25 16.65
CA ASN A 67 7.27 -1.35 18.11
C ASN A 67 7.63 -0.06 18.86
N VAL A 68 8.28 0.90 18.20
CA VAL A 68 8.73 2.16 18.80
C VAL A 68 7.85 3.32 18.35
N THR A 69 7.54 3.39 17.06
CA THR A 69 6.83 4.51 16.42
C THR A 69 5.44 4.16 15.90
N GLY A 70 5.12 2.86 15.82
CA GLY A 70 3.94 2.37 15.09
C GLY A 70 4.16 2.22 13.58
N TRP A 71 5.36 2.51 13.07
CA TRP A 71 5.69 2.47 11.64
C TRP A 71 7.01 1.74 11.36
N ASP A 72 7.01 0.96 10.30
CA ASP A 72 8.25 0.64 9.59
C ASP A 72 8.45 1.60 8.41
N TYR A 73 9.70 1.71 7.96
CA TYR A 73 10.09 2.62 6.88
C TYR A 73 10.80 1.85 5.78
N LEU A 74 10.29 1.93 4.55
CA LEU A 74 10.84 1.26 3.37
C LEU A 74 11.10 2.29 2.27
N GLU A 75 12.34 2.37 1.80
CA GLU A 75 12.69 3.12 0.59
C GLU A 75 13.22 2.14 -0.45
N ILE A 76 12.67 2.17 -1.67
CA ILE A 76 13.13 1.39 -2.81
C ILE A 76 13.51 2.34 -3.93
N LEU A 77 14.67 2.11 -4.53
CA LEU A 77 15.12 2.80 -5.73
C LEU A 77 15.56 1.82 -6.80
N THR A 78 15.34 2.16 -8.07
CA THR A 78 15.73 1.31 -9.20
C THR A 78 16.77 1.99 -10.10
N SER A 79 17.50 1.19 -10.86
CA SER A 79 18.52 1.66 -11.80
C SER A 79 17.89 2.15 -13.09
N ILE A 80 18.19 3.39 -13.50
CA ILE A 80 17.79 3.93 -14.82
C ILE A 80 18.40 3.17 -16.01
N LYS A 81 19.41 2.31 -15.77
CA LYS A 81 20.13 1.57 -16.81
C LYS A 81 19.43 0.28 -17.24
N VAL A 82 18.36 -0.13 -16.54
CA VAL A 82 17.59 -1.34 -16.85
C VAL A 82 16.20 -0.97 -17.39
N ASP A 83 15.58 -1.87 -18.14
CA ASP A 83 14.25 -1.63 -18.68
C ASP A 83 13.18 -1.58 -17.59
N ASP A 84 12.10 -0.85 -17.84
CA ASP A 84 11.03 -0.57 -16.88
C ASP A 84 10.43 -1.83 -16.26
N ALA A 85 10.23 -2.90 -17.04
CA ALA A 85 9.65 -4.15 -16.56
C ALA A 85 10.59 -4.87 -15.59
N THR A 86 11.89 -4.89 -15.89
CA THR A 86 12.92 -5.42 -14.98
C THR A 86 13.00 -4.61 -13.69
N GLN A 87 12.94 -3.27 -13.76
CA GLN A 87 12.94 -2.47 -12.52
C GLN A 87 11.63 -2.60 -11.73
N ALA A 88 10.47 -2.73 -12.37
CA ALA A 88 9.20 -3.04 -11.70
C ALA A 88 9.25 -4.36 -10.95
N TYR A 89 9.68 -5.42 -11.62
CA TYR A 89 9.86 -6.72 -10.98
C TYR A 89 10.85 -6.66 -9.82
N ALA A 90 12.01 -6.01 -9.99
CA ALA A 90 13.01 -5.88 -8.94
C ALA A 90 12.50 -5.09 -7.71
N ALA A 91 11.73 -4.03 -7.93
CA ALA A 91 11.13 -3.25 -6.85
C ALA A 91 10.16 -4.11 -6.03
N GLY A 92 9.30 -4.87 -6.71
CA GLY A 92 8.43 -5.84 -6.05
C GLY A 92 9.21 -6.91 -5.29
N LEU A 93 10.22 -7.50 -5.95
CA LEU A 93 11.05 -8.57 -5.38
C LEU A 93 11.74 -8.14 -4.09
N LEU A 94 12.31 -6.93 -4.08
CA LEU A 94 12.91 -6.34 -2.88
C LEU A 94 11.88 -6.19 -1.77
N GLU A 95 10.73 -5.57 -2.03
CA GLU A 95 9.70 -5.37 -1.02
C GLU A 95 9.19 -6.70 -0.45
N GLY A 96 8.84 -7.65 -1.33
CA GLY A 96 8.29 -8.94 -0.95
C GLY A 96 9.25 -9.74 -0.09
N TYR A 97 10.53 -9.73 -0.46
CA TYR A 97 11.58 -10.41 0.29
C TYR A 97 11.77 -9.78 1.67
N ILE A 98 11.95 -8.46 1.72
CA ILE A 98 12.30 -7.73 2.95
C ILE A 98 11.15 -7.73 3.96
N THR A 99 9.91 -7.62 3.46
CA THR A 99 8.72 -7.48 4.32
C THR A 99 7.92 -8.77 4.49
N ALA A 100 8.50 -9.93 4.12
CA ALA A 100 7.80 -11.22 4.11
C ALA A 100 7.10 -11.56 5.46
N ASP A 101 7.78 -11.35 6.58
CA ASP A 101 7.19 -11.58 7.92
C ASP A 101 5.94 -10.71 8.16
N LEU A 102 6.00 -9.43 7.77
CA LEU A 102 4.87 -8.50 7.93
C LEU A 102 3.75 -8.80 6.93
N ILE A 103 4.07 -9.19 5.70
CA ILE A 103 3.08 -9.62 4.70
C ILE A 103 2.29 -10.82 5.22
N ASN A 104 2.98 -11.85 5.74
CA ASN A 104 2.33 -13.02 6.30
C ASN A 104 1.41 -12.64 7.47
N THR A 105 1.87 -11.77 8.37
CA THR A 105 1.06 -11.32 9.51
C THR A 105 -0.15 -10.49 9.07
N TYR A 106 0.04 -9.58 8.12
CA TYR A 106 -1.05 -8.76 7.58
C TYR A 106 -2.09 -9.63 6.87
N TRP A 107 -1.67 -10.63 6.09
CA TRP A 107 -2.57 -11.60 5.49
C TRP A 107 -3.39 -12.35 6.54
N GLN A 108 -2.75 -12.82 7.63
CA GLN A 108 -3.43 -13.50 8.72
C GLN A 108 -4.50 -12.61 9.37
N ASN A 109 -4.16 -11.34 9.64
CA ASN A 109 -5.07 -10.39 10.27
C ASN A 109 -6.32 -10.10 9.42
N ILE A 110 -6.17 -10.00 8.10
CA ILE A 110 -7.21 -9.47 7.22
C ILE A 110 -7.95 -10.55 6.44
N PHE A 111 -7.23 -11.55 5.93
CA PHE A 111 -7.74 -12.42 4.87
C PHE A 111 -7.88 -13.89 5.27
N GLN A 112 -7.20 -14.37 6.32
CA GLN A 112 -7.18 -15.80 6.68
C GLN A 112 -8.58 -16.43 6.79
N ASN A 113 -9.51 -15.71 7.41
CA ASN A 113 -10.88 -16.17 7.63
C ASN A 113 -11.88 -15.47 6.69
N PHE A 114 -11.42 -14.89 5.59
CA PHE A 114 -12.28 -14.09 4.72
C PHE A 114 -13.39 -14.95 4.10
N CYS A 115 -13.11 -16.15 3.61
CA CYS A 115 -14.14 -16.97 2.97
C CYS A 115 -14.95 -17.86 3.95
N ASP A 116 -14.69 -17.78 5.26
CA ASP A 116 -15.37 -18.60 6.26
C ASP A 116 -16.88 -18.31 6.26
N GLY A 117 -17.69 -19.34 5.98
CA GLY A 117 -19.15 -19.20 5.86
C GLY A 117 -19.62 -18.36 4.66
N ARG A 118 -18.73 -18.03 3.71
CA ARG A 118 -19.00 -17.15 2.56
C ARG A 118 -18.54 -17.76 1.22
N ALA A 119 -18.60 -19.09 1.09
CA ALA A 119 -18.08 -19.81 -0.08
C ALA A 119 -18.69 -19.32 -1.42
N ASP A 120 -20.02 -19.16 -1.49
CA ASP A 120 -20.71 -18.71 -2.71
C ASP A 120 -20.33 -17.27 -3.11
N LEU A 121 -20.10 -16.40 -2.11
CA LEU A 121 -19.62 -15.04 -2.35
C LEU A 121 -18.19 -15.07 -2.88
N CYS A 122 -17.31 -15.87 -2.27
CA CYS A 122 -15.93 -15.99 -2.72
C CYS A 122 -15.82 -16.59 -4.12
N ALA A 123 -16.67 -17.55 -4.49
CA ALA A 123 -16.73 -18.08 -5.85
C ALA A 123 -17.08 -16.99 -6.88
N GLN A 124 -18.06 -16.13 -6.58
CA GLN A 124 -18.43 -15.00 -7.45
C GLN A 124 -17.31 -13.95 -7.55
N LEU A 125 -16.65 -13.65 -6.42
CA LEU A 125 -15.50 -12.75 -6.40
C LEU A 125 -14.36 -13.30 -7.27
N ASP A 126 -14.03 -14.58 -7.13
CA ASP A 126 -12.99 -15.23 -7.91
C ASP A 126 -13.30 -15.20 -9.41
N GLU A 127 -14.53 -15.54 -9.82
CA GLU A 127 -14.93 -15.48 -11.22
C GLU A 127 -14.82 -14.06 -11.81
N TYR A 128 -15.32 -13.06 -11.07
CA TYR A 128 -15.24 -11.66 -11.47
C TYR A 128 -13.79 -11.18 -11.60
N LEU A 129 -12.96 -11.47 -10.60
CA LEU A 129 -11.57 -11.03 -10.55
C LEU A 129 -10.70 -11.74 -11.59
N GLN A 130 -10.92 -13.03 -11.84
CA GLN A 130 -10.25 -13.75 -12.92
C GLN A 130 -10.62 -13.17 -14.28
N THR A 131 -11.91 -12.90 -14.52
CA THR A 131 -12.37 -12.28 -15.77
C THR A 131 -11.75 -10.89 -15.95
N ASN A 132 -11.70 -10.08 -14.89
CA ASN A 132 -11.11 -8.75 -14.92
C ASN A 132 -9.60 -8.78 -15.17
N LYS A 133 -8.87 -9.62 -14.44
CA LYS A 133 -7.43 -9.85 -14.65
C LYS A 133 -7.15 -10.27 -16.09
N ASN A 134 -7.88 -11.24 -16.62
CA ASN A 134 -7.68 -11.73 -17.98
C ASN A 134 -7.92 -10.63 -19.02
N TRP A 135 -8.94 -9.79 -18.82
CA TRP A 135 -9.18 -8.64 -19.68
C TRP A 135 -8.06 -7.60 -19.58
N ILE A 136 -7.63 -7.23 -18.36
CA ILE A 136 -6.51 -6.29 -18.17
C ILE A 136 -5.24 -6.81 -18.84
N MET A 137 -4.90 -8.08 -18.63
CA MET A 137 -3.69 -8.66 -19.22
C MET A 137 -3.76 -8.76 -20.74
N SER A 138 -4.94 -8.99 -21.33
CA SER A 138 -5.09 -8.95 -22.79
C SER A 138 -4.87 -7.53 -23.32
N GLN A 139 -5.38 -6.50 -22.64
CA GLN A 139 -5.16 -5.11 -23.00
C GLN A 139 -3.68 -4.69 -22.85
N VAL A 140 -3.02 -5.08 -21.75
CA VAL A 140 -1.58 -4.85 -21.56
C VAL A 140 -0.78 -5.51 -22.68
N THR A 141 -1.07 -6.77 -23.01
CA THR A 141 -0.37 -7.51 -24.06
C THR A 141 -0.53 -6.86 -25.43
N GLU A 142 -1.74 -6.41 -25.75
CA GLU A 142 -2.06 -5.80 -27.04
C GLU A 142 -1.50 -4.37 -27.17
N LYS A 143 -1.49 -3.58 -26.08
CA LYS A 143 -1.34 -2.12 -26.16
C LYS A 143 -0.08 -1.54 -25.52
N ASN A 144 0.63 -2.26 -24.65
CA ASN A 144 1.74 -1.66 -23.88
C ASN A 144 2.86 -1.03 -24.74
N GLU A 145 3.07 -1.54 -25.96
CA GLU A 145 4.15 -1.06 -26.84
C GLU A 145 3.90 0.38 -27.32
N LEU A 146 2.62 0.75 -27.49
CA LEU A 146 2.21 1.98 -28.15
C LEU A 146 1.40 2.91 -27.24
N ASP A 147 0.77 2.37 -26.18
CA ASP A 147 -0.11 3.09 -25.28
C ASP A 147 0.57 3.28 -23.91
N ALA A 148 0.82 4.55 -23.55
CA ALA A 148 1.43 4.93 -22.29
C ALA A 148 0.63 4.44 -21.06
N TYR A 149 -0.71 4.44 -21.13
CA TYR A 149 -1.55 3.98 -20.03
C TYR A 149 -1.34 2.48 -19.79
N TRP A 150 -1.40 1.67 -20.84
CA TRP A 150 -1.23 0.22 -20.72
C TRP A 150 0.21 -0.20 -20.41
N HIS A 151 1.20 0.62 -20.77
CA HIS A 151 2.56 0.47 -20.27
C HIS A 151 2.60 0.58 -18.74
N GLN A 152 2.07 1.67 -18.17
CA GLN A 152 2.05 1.85 -16.71
C GLN A 152 1.27 0.75 -15.99
N VAL A 153 0.09 0.38 -16.50
CA VAL A 153 -0.69 -0.74 -15.93
C VAL A 153 0.13 -2.03 -15.94
N GLY A 154 0.83 -2.33 -17.04
CA GLY A 154 1.71 -3.49 -17.13
C GLY A 154 2.83 -3.48 -16.08
N LEU A 155 3.43 -2.32 -15.81
CA LEU A 155 4.48 -2.18 -14.78
C LEU A 155 3.95 -2.48 -13.37
N MET A 156 2.73 -2.04 -13.04
CA MET A 156 2.13 -2.33 -11.73
C MET A 156 1.92 -3.84 -11.52
N TYR A 157 1.42 -4.55 -12.54
CA TYR A 157 1.30 -6.02 -12.48
C TYR A 157 2.67 -6.69 -12.41
N LYS A 158 3.67 -6.16 -13.12
CA LYS A 158 5.04 -6.70 -13.07
C LYS A 158 5.70 -6.50 -11.70
N GLN A 159 5.41 -5.39 -11.02
CA GLN A 159 5.83 -5.18 -9.64
C GLN A 159 5.11 -6.14 -8.68
N LEU A 160 3.83 -6.45 -8.93
CA LEU A 160 3.10 -7.45 -8.17
C LEU A 160 3.68 -8.87 -8.33
N ASP A 161 4.10 -9.24 -9.55
CA ASP A 161 4.83 -10.50 -9.78
C ASP A 161 6.10 -10.57 -8.92
N GLY A 162 6.88 -9.47 -8.91
CA GLY A 162 8.07 -9.35 -8.08
C GLY A 162 7.75 -9.49 -6.59
N LEU A 163 6.70 -8.81 -6.12
CA LEU A 163 6.27 -8.86 -4.72
C LEU A 163 5.96 -10.30 -4.27
N TYR A 164 5.21 -11.02 -5.08
CA TYR A 164 4.89 -12.43 -4.84
C TYR A 164 6.15 -13.31 -4.82
N ASP A 165 7.03 -13.17 -5.82
CA ASP A 165 8.27 -13.94 -5.88
C ASP A 165 9.20 -13.63 -4.71
N GLY A 166 9.30 -12.37 -4.32
CA GLY A 166 10.10 -11.91 -3.19
C GLY A 166 9.63 -12.54 -1.89
N TYR A 167 8.32 -12.54 -1.64
CA TYR A 167 7.73 -13.20 -0.47
C TYR A 167 8.08 -14.68 -0.42
N LYS A 168 7.92 -15.40 -1.54
CA LYS A 168 8.26 -16.83 -1.63
C LYS A 168 9.73 -17.09 -1.29
N LEU A 169 10.65 -16.25 -1.78
CA LEU A 169 12.08 -16.40 -1.53
C LEU A 169 12.47 -16.22 -0.05
N ASN A 170 11.65 -15.56 0.76
CA ASN A 170 11.89 -15.39 2.20
C ASN A 170 10.77 -16.00 3.06
N THR A 171 10.01 -16.96 2.50
CA THR A 171 9.00 -17.70 3.25
C THR A 171 9.70 -18.67 4.20
N LYS A 172 9.38 -18.59 5.49
CA LYS A 172 9.98 -19.40 6.56
C LYS A 172 9.01 -20.48 7.02
N GLU A 173 9.52 -21.47 7.75
CA GLU A 173 8.67 -22.48 8.41
C GLU A 173 7.61 -21.80 9.30
N GLY A 174 6.35 -22.23 9.18
CA GLY A 174 5.21 -21.66 9.89
C GLY A 174 4.51 -20.48 9.19
N MET A 175 5.07 -19.94 8.10
CA MET A 175 4.38 -18.94 7.28
C MET A 175 3.35 -19.58 6.33
N GLN A 176 2.36 -18.78 5.94
CA GLN A 176 1.34 -19.17 4.97
C GLN A 176 1.93 -19.28 3.56
N SER A 177 1.59 -20.36 2.84
CA SER A 177 1.90 -20.50 1.41
C SER A 177 0.87 -19.73 0.59
N LEU A 178 1.12 -18.44 0.40
CA LEU A 178 0.26 -17.53 -0.36
C LEU A 178 0.43 -17.74 -1.86
N THR A 179 -0.65 -17.59 -2.62
CA THR A 179 -0.63 -17.56 -4.09
C THR A 179 -0.50 -16.13 -4.60
N TRP A 180 -0.22 -15.96 -5.90
CA TRP A 180 -0.22 -14.64 -6.54
C TRP A 180 -1.57 -13.93 -6.38
N GLU A 181 -2.68 -14.67 -6.46
CA GLU A 181 -4.03 -14.15 -6.27
C GLU A 181 -4.22 -13.53 -4.87
N ASN A 182 -3.57 -14.08 -3.84
CA ASN A 182 -3.60 -13.49 -2.49
C ASN A 182 -2.93 -12.11 -2.46
N PHE A 183 -1.82 -11.92 -3.19
CA PHE A 183 -1.19 -10.61 -3.34
C PHE A 183 -2.05 -9.65 -4.15
N PHE A 184 -2.71 -10.14 -5.20
CA PHE A 184 -3.66 -9.34 -5.95
C PHE A 184 -4.80 -8.85 -5.04
N TRP A 185 -5.38 -9.72 -4.21
CA TRP A 185 -6.42 -9.35 -3.24
C TRP A 185 -5.97 -8.26 -2.26
N MET A 186 -4.74 -8.32 -1.75
CA MET A 186 -4.17 -7.25 -0.92
C MET A 186 -4.13 -5.91 -1.68
N ASN A 187 -3.77 -5.96 -2.96
CA ASN A 187 -3.64 -4.78 -3.82
C ASN A 187 -4.98 -4.23 -4.34
N ILE A 188 -6.08 -4.95 -4.15
CA ILE A 188 -7.44 -4.49 -4.43
C ILE A 188 -8.34 -4.51 -3.19
N GLN A 189 -7.77 -4.54 -1.97
CA GLN A 189 -8.51 -4.81 -0.74
C GLN A 189 -9.79 -3.95 -0.58
N LYS A 190 -9.71 -2.64 -0.83
CA LYS A 190 -10.88 -1.74 -0.71
C LYS A 190 -11.93 -2.03 -1.79
N ASP A 191 -11.50 -2.26 -3.03
CA ASP A 191 -12.38 -2.67 -4.14
C ASP A 191 -13.03 -4.03 -3.86
N LEU A 192 -12.29 -4.99 -3.30
CA LEU A 192 -12.79 -6.30 -2.93
C LEU A 192 -13.95 -6.20 -1.93
N PHE A 193 -13.83 -5.33 -0.92
CA PHE A 193 -14.92 -5.08 0.02
C PHE A 193 -16.14 -4.43 -0.65
N ASN A 194 -15.95 -3.52 -1.62
CA ASN A 194 -17.06 -2.97 -2.39
C ASN A 194 -17.72 -4.02 -3.30
N LEU A 195 -16.95 -4.94 -3.88
CA LEU A 195 -17.48 -6.06 -4.66
C LEU A 195 -18.31 -7.03 -3.81
N CYS A 196 -17.98 -7.18 -2.52
CA CYS A 196 -18.84 -7.93 -1.59
C CYS A 196 -20.24 -7.31 -1.51
N ASP A 197 -20.35 -5.98 -1.49
CA ASP A 197 -21.65 -5.28 -1.46
C ASP A 197 -22.40 -5.41 -2.80
N VAL A 198 -21.69 -5.49 -3.92
CA VAL A 198 -22.27 -5.76 -5.25
C VAL A 198 -22.90 -7.15 -5.31
N PHE A 199 -22.16 -8.18 -4.91
CA PHE A 199 -22.62 -9.57 -4.97
C PHE A 199 -23.57 -9.96 -3.83
N ASN A 200 -23.57 -9.21 -2.72
CA ASN A 200 -24.52 -9.38 -1.63
C ASN A 200 -25.65 -8.33 -1.66
N SER A 201 -26.02 -7.85 -2.85
CA SER A 201 -27.00 -6.76 -3.03
C SER A 201 -28.41 -7.06 -2.48
N SER A 202 -28.74 -8.32 -2.18
CA SER A 202 -29.96 -8.74 -1.47
C SER A 202 -29.92 -8.48 0.04
N HIS A 203 -28.73 -8.40 0.64
CA HIS A 203 -28.48 -8.09 2.06
C HIS A 203 -27.22 -7.21 2.17
N PRO A 204 -27.25 -5.97 1.62
CA PRO A 204 -26.08 -5.11 1.63
C PRO A 204 -25.62 -4.90 3.08
N HIS A 205 -24.30 -4.90 3.32
CA HIS A 205 -23.81 -4.42 4.60
C HIS A 205 -24.35 -3.00 4.76
N LYS A 206 -25.30 -2.81 5.68
CA LYS A 206 -25.74 -1.47 6.09
C LYS A 206 -24.57 -0.86 6.85
N LYS A 207 -23.56 -0.33 6.14
CA LYS A 207 -22.64 0.63 6.73
C LYS A 207 -23.52 1.73 7.31
N GLN A 208 -23.43 1.89 8.62
CA GLN A 208 -24.17 2.92 9.32
C GLN A 208 -23.82 4.26 8.66
N PHE A 209 -24.82 5.10 8.41
CA PHE A 209 -24.59 6.42 7.81
C PHE A 209 -23.56 7.18 8.67
N GLY A 210 -22.41 7.53 8.06
CA GLY A 210 -21.29 8.19 8.74
C GLY A 210 -20.21 7.26 9.32
N ALA A 211 -20.28 5.95 9.13
CA ALA A 211 -19.22 5.03 9.55
C ALA A 211 -18.11 4.90 8.48
N GLY A 212 -16.85 5.09 8.88
CA GLY A 212 -15.70 4.56 8.14
C GLY A 212 -15.23 5.36 6.92
N SER A 213 -15.20 6.69 7.00
CA SER A 213 -14.54 7.53 5.97
C SER A 213 -13.34 8.25 6.56
N CYS A 214 -12.26 8.34 5.80
CA CYS A 214 -11.09 9.14 6.17
C CYS A 214 -11.45 10.63 6.35
N SER A 215 -10.60 11.39 7.03
CA SER A 215 -10.74 12.84 7.17
C SER A 215 -9.56 13.57 6.52
N VAL A 216 -9.86 14.54 5.65
CA VAL A 216 -8.87 15.40 4.99
C VAL A 216 -9.05 16.85 5.42
N LEU A 217 -7.95 17.54 5.69
CA LEU A 217 -7.91 18.99 5.87
C LEU A 217 -6.85 19.59 4.95
N ILE A 218 -7.28 20.56 4.15
CA ILE A 218 -6.41 21.42 3.32
C ILE A 218 -6.48 22.83 3.90
N LYS A 219 -5.36 23.35 4.40
CA LYS A 219 -5.33 24.62 5.15
C LYS A 219 -4.30 25.59 4.59
N LEU A 220 -4.78 26.67 3.97
CA LEU A 220 -3.98 27.84 3.66
C LEU A 220 -3.83 28.74 4.90
N LEU A 221 -2.59 29.07 5.27
CA LEU A 221 -2.29 29.99 6.36
C LEU A 221 -2.57 31.45 5.99
N PRO A 222 -2.81 32.34 6.99
CA PRO A 222 -3.04 33.76 6.75
C PRO A 222 -1.91 34.41 5.93
N GLY A 223 -2.29 35.20 4.93
CA GLY A 223 -1.36 35.85 4.01
C GLY A 223 -0.71 34.90 2.99
N SER A 224 -1.31 33.72 2.74
CA SER A 224 -0.83 32.73 1.76
C SER A 224 0.61 32.26 2.00
N LYS A 225 1.03 32.19 3.27
CA LYS A 225 2.41 31.87 3.65
C LYS A 225 2.76 30.39 3.46
N GLU A 226 1.78 29.51 3.64
CA GLU A 226 1.97 28.06 3.64
C GLU A 226 0.64 27.36 3.36
N LEU A 227 0.70 26.21 2.70
CA LEU A 227 -0.43 25.31 2.49
C LEU A 227 -0.15 23.97 3.18
N PHE A 228 -0.94 23.65 4.22
CA PHE A 228 -0.89 22.35 4.88
C PHE A 228 -1.92 21.39 4.29
N LEU A 229 -1.52 20.12 4.22
CA LEU A 229 -2.38 18.99 3.89
C LEU A 229 -2.26 17.95 5.02
N SER A 230 -3.38 17.50 5.56
CA SER A 230 -3.41 16.37 6.49
C SER A 230 -4.49 15.37 6.10
N HIS A 231 -4.20 14.10 6.27
CA HIS A 231 -5.12 12.98 6.07
C HIS A 231 -5.13 12.08 7.31
N VAL A 232 -6.30 11.66 7.74
CA VAL A 232 -6.50 10.75 8.87
C VAL A 232 -7.36 9.60 8.41
N THR A 233 -6.75 8.43 8.21
CA THR A 233 -7.48 7.22 7.82
C THR A 233 -8.34 6.71 8.97
N GLU A 234 -9.61 6.46 8.69
CA GLU A 234 -10.44 5.61 9.54
C GLU A 234 -10.45 4.19 8.97
N ASN A 235 -9.93 3.23 9.73
CA ASN A 235 -9.89 1.83 9.34
C ASN A 235 -9.98 0.93 10.56
N ARG A 236 -10.15 -0.38 10.33
CA ARG A 236 -10.25 -1.34 11.43
C ARG A 236 -8.89 -1.58 12.09
N TYR A 237 -8.88 -1.84 13.39
CA TYR A 237 -7.65 -1.98 14.17
C TYR A 237 -6.74 -3.12 13.70
N GLU A 238 -7.31 -4.20 13.17
CA GLU A 238 -6.54 -5.31 12.59
C GLU A 238 -5.65 -4.90 11.41
N THR A 239 -5.90 -3.73 10.79
CA THR A 239 -5.08 -3.18 9.70
C THR A 239 -3.84 -2.41 10.17
N MET A 240 -3.64 -2.19 11.48
CA MET A 240 -2.60 -1.28 12.01
C MET A 240 -1.15 -1.81 11.93
N LEU A 241 -0.84 -2.74 11.02
CA LEU A 241 0.54 -2.99 10.60
C LEU A 241 0.90 -2.01 9.49
N ARG A 242 1.80 -1.06 9.78
CA ARG A 242 2.02 0.11 8.94
C ARG A 242 3.46 0.20 8.43
N ILE A 243 3.58 0.56 7.15
CA ILE A 243 4.87 0.85 6.51
C ILE A 243 4.74 2.18 5.79
N GLN A 244 5.57 3.16 6.13
CA GLN A 244 5.76 4.33 5.28
C GLN A 244 6.69 3.92 4.14
N LYS A 245 6.24 4.13 2.90
CA LYS A 245 6.99 3.72 1.72
C LYS A 245 7.46 4.94 0.94
N ARG A 246 8.66 4.84 0.38
CA ARG A 246 9.15 5.73 -0.67
C ARG A 246 9.65 4.91 -1.83
N TYR A 247 9.12 5.17 -3.02
CA TYR A 247 9.54 4.53 -4.25
C TYR A 247 10.18 5.55 -5.17
N ARG A 248 11.43 5.29 -5.58
CA ARG A 248 12.22 6.09 -6.52
C ARG A 248 12.46 5.26 -7.78
N LEU A 249 11.44 5.21 -8.62
CA LEU A 249 11.33 4.28 -9.75
C LEU A 249 11.56 5.03 -11.05
N ASN A 250 12.60 4.66 -11.78
CA ASN A 250 12.98 5.33 -13.02
C ASN A 250 12.19 4.80 -14.23
N TYR A 251 10.86 4.74 -14.11
CA TYR A 251 9.98 4.33 -15.21
C TYR A 251 9.83 5.43 -16.24
N LYS A 252 9.76 5.03 -17.50
CA LYS A 252 9.45 5.91 -18.63
C LYS A 252 7.94 6.06 -18.78
N GLU A 253 7.53 7.14 -19.43
CA GLU A 253 6.10 7.41 -19.69
C GLU A 253 5.44 6.32 -20.56
N SER A 254 6.19 5.79 -21.51
CA SER A 254 5.83 4.65 -22.36
C SER A 254 7.08 3.85 -22.71
N LYS A 255 6.92 2.66 -23.26
CA LYS A 255 8.04 1.79 -23.66
C LYS A 255 8.99 2.44 -24.68
N SER A 256 8.46 3.29 -25.57
CA SER A 256 9.23 4.02 -26.58
C SER A 256 9.72 5.40 -26.10
N SER A 257 9.28 5.87 -24.93
CA SER A 257 9.68 7.18 -24.40
C SER A 257 11.09 7.14 -23.83
N TYR A 258 11.80 8.26 -23.95
CA TYR A 258 13.04 8.53 -23.22
C TYR A 258 12.82 9.35 -21.95
N GLN A 259 11.60 9.87 -21.76
CA GLN A 259 11.20 10.70 -20.63
C GLN A 259 10.69 9.83 -19.49
N LEU A 260 11.19 10.10 -18.29
CA LEU A 260 10.67 9.50 -17.07
C LEU A 260 9.30 10.07 -16.73
N VAL A 261 8.47 9.27 -16.06
CA VAL A 261 7.24 9.78 -15.46
C VAL A 261 7.56 10.90 -14.47
N LEU A 262 6.74 11.94 -14.44
CA LEU A 262 6.96 13.09 -13.55
C LEU A 262 6.95 12.68 -12.06
N GLY A 263 6.16 11.65 -11.71
CA GLY A 263 6.07 11.06 -10.38
C GLY A 263 7.03 9.91 -10.14
N HIS A 264 8.28 9.98 -10.61
CA HIS A 264 9.28 8.93 -10.44
C HIS A 264 9.78 8.79 -8.98
N ASP A 265 9.49 9.74 -8.10
CA ASP A 265 9.76 9.66 -6.67
C ASP A 265 8.48 9.96 -5.88
N ILE A 266 7.94 8.94 -5.21
CA ILE A 266 6.68 9.00 -4.46
C ILE A 266 6.92 8.54 -3.03
N THR A 267 6.35 9.25 -2.06
CA THR A 267 6.30 8.86 -0.65
C THR A 267 4.86 8.76 -0.19
N PHE A 268 4.50 7.68 0.49
CA PHE A 268 3.12 7.42 0.87
C PHE A 268 3.01 6.53 2.11
N SER A 269 1.89 6.66 2.83
CA SER A 269 1.51 5.74 3.91
C SER A 269 1.00 4.42 3.32
N SER A 270 1.41 3.28 3.84
CA SER A 270 1.02 2.00 3.27
C SER A 270 1.00 0.88 4.32
N TYR A 271 0.82 -0.33 3.81
CA TYR A 271 0.61 -1.58 4.54
C TYR A 271 1.51 -2.67 3.93
N PRO A 272 1.86 -3.72 4.68
CA PRO A 272 2.61 -4.85 4.16
C PRO A 272 1.92 -5.47 2.93
N GLY A 273 2.66 -5.68 1.85
CA GLY A 273 2.15 -6.31 0.62
C GLY A 273 1.25 -5.44 -0.26
N CYS A 274 0.96 -4.20 0.14
CA CYS A 274 0.20 -3.25 -0.67
C CYS A 274 1.17 -2.33 -1.43
N LEU A 275 1.25 -2.42 -2.76
CA LEU A 275 2.12 -1.58 -3.59
C LEU A 275 1.65 -0.11 -3.70
N TYR A 276 0.49 0.19 -3.13
CA TYR A 276 -0.15 1.50 -3.12
C TYR A 276 -0.48 1.95 -1.69
N SER A 277 -0.94 3.19 -1.54
CA SER A 277 -1.54 3.68 -0.30
C SER A 277 -3.01 3.29 -0.25
N MET A 278 -3.36 2.29 0.55
CA MET A 278 -4.77 2.01 0.84
C MET A 278 -5.45 3.17 1.62
N ASP A 279 -4.65 3.99 2.29
CA ASP A 279 -5.10 5.26 2.91
C ASP A 279 -5.30 6.37 1.88
N ASP A 280 -4.66 6.25 0.73
CA ASP A 280 -4.49 7.32 -0.25
C ASP A 280 -3.95 8.64 0.35
N PHE A 281 -2.67 8.65 0.72
CA PHE A 281 -1.91 9.87 1.02
C PHE A 281 -0.53 9.79 0.35
N TYR A 282 -0.33 10.58 -0.70
CA TYR A 282 0.89 10.58 -1.52
C TYR A 282 1.51 11.97 -1.60
N LEU A 283 2.83 12.02 -1.49
CA LEU A 283 3.66 13.15 -1.87
C LEU A 283 4.50 12.73 -3.09
N ILE A 284 4.39 13.48 -4.18
CA ILE A 284 4.89 13.08 -5.50
C ILE A 284 5.88 14.13 -5.99
N SER A 285 7.01 13.70 -6.58
CA SER A 285 8.06 14.56 -7.14
C SER A 285 7.60 15.54 -8.22
N SER A 286 6.42 15.32 -8.81
CA SER A 286 5.78 16.26 -9.74
C SER A 286 5.30 17.55 -9.06
N GLY A 287 5.39 17.64 -7.73
CA GLY A 287 4.83 18.75 -6.94
C GLY A 287 3.38 18.53 -6.52
N LEU A 288 2.82 17.35 -6.80
CA LEU A 288 1.46 16.99 -6.40
C LEU A 288 1.45 16.33 -5.01
N ALA A 289 0.45 16.69 -4.23
CA ALA A 289 0.01 15.92 -3.08
C ALA A 289 -1.38 15.36 -3.38
N VAL A 290 -1.56 14.05 -3.26
CA VAL A 290 -2.79 13.35 -3.66
C VAL A 290 -3.37 12.65 -2.45
N THR A 291 -4.66 12.87 -2.19
CA THR A 291 -5.40 12.19 -1.12
C THR A 291 -6.89 12.11 -1.42
N GLU A 292 -7.60 11.22 -0.74
CA GLU A 292 -9.05 11.02 -0.89
C GLU A 292 -9.75 10.87 0.46
N THR A 293 -11.08 10.86 0.42
CA THR A 293 -11.89 10.27 1.47
C THR A 293 -13.03 9.51 0.82
N THR A 294 -13.22 8.27 1.25
CA THR A 294 -14.12 7.36 0.57
C THR A 294 -15.57 7.83 0.71
N ILE A 295 -16.21 8.14 -0.43
CA ILE A 295 -17.66 8.31 -0.50
C ILE A 295 -18.33 6.96 -0.77
N SER A 296 -19.43 6.69 -0.06
CA SER A 296 -20.17 5.44 -0.21
C SER A 296 -21.23 5.53 -1.31
N VAL A 297 -21.43 4.43 -2.04
CA VAL A 297 -22.50 4.28 -3.04
C VAL A 297 -23.71 3.63 -2.37
N TYR A 298 -24.78 4.41 -2.18
CA TYR A 298 -26.01 3.93 -1.54
C TYR A 298 -27.12 3.55 -2.54
N ASN A 299 -26.95 3.88 -3.82
CA ASN A 299 -27.92 3.52 -4.85
C ASN A 299 -27.56 2.15 -5.46
N PRO A 300 -28.29 1.06 -5.13
CA PRO A 300 -27.96 -0.26 -5.63
C PRO A 300 -28.13 -0.41 -7.15
N GLN A 301 -28.90 0.48 -7.80
CA GLN A 301 -29.01 0.46 -9.27
C GLN A 301 -27.67 0.76 -9.95
N LEU A 302 -26.75 1.45 -9.26
CA LEU A 302 -25.43 1.76 -9.81
C LEU A 302 -24.52 0.54 -9.86
N TRP A 303 -24.82 -0.52 -9.10
CA TRP A 303 -24.06 -1.77 -9.15
C TRP A 303 -24.15 -2.49 -10.49
N ALA A 304 -25.20 -2.21 -11.30
CA ALA A 304 -25.29 -2.71 -12.67
C ALA A 304 -24.14 -2.23 -13.57
N TYR A 305 -23.47 -1.12 -13.22
CA TYR A 305 -22.32 -0.60 -13.95
C TYR A 305 -20.99 -1.19 -13.49
N VAL A 306 -20.96 -2.02 -12.44
CA VAL A 306 -19.75 -2.72 -12.01
C VAL A 306 -19.55 -3.95 -12.89
N GLN A 307 -18.56 -3.90 -13.77
CA GLN A 307 -18.34 -4.91 -14.81
C GLN A 307 -16.89 -5.40 -14.77
N PRO A 308 -16.61 -6.69 -15.00
CA PRO A 308 -15.24 -7.19 -14.99
C PRO A 308 -14.47 -6.77 -16.25
N ILE A 309 -15.16 -6.40 -17.33
CA ILE A 309 -14.55 -5.98 -18.60
C ILE A 309 -14.72 -4.47 -18.77
N GLY A 310 -13.69 -3.80 -19.28
CA GLY A 310 -13.72 -2.35 -19.51
C GLY A 310 -13.40 -1.51 -18.26
N GLN A 311 -13.02 -2.14 -17.15
CA GLN A 311 -12.74 -1.47 -15.88
C GLN A 311 -11.40 -1.93 -15.33
N VAL A 312 -10.51 -0.99 -15.01
CA VAL A 312 -9.24 -1.30 -14.34
C VAL A 312 -9.42 -1.10 -12.84
N ARG A 313 -9.11 -2.14 -12.07
CA ARG A 313 -9.03 -2.08 -10.60
C ARG A 313 -7.57 -2.18 -10.22
N ASN A 314 -6.90 -1.06 -10.32
CA ASN A 314 -5.51 -0.90 -9.91
C ASN A 314 -5.39 0.55 -9.44
N LYS A 315 -4.97 0.74 -8.18
CA LYS A 315 -4.76 2.07 -7.58
C LYS A 315 -3.27 2.36 -7.55
#